data_AF-A0A8B6XZ14-F1
#
_entry.id   AF-A0A8B6XZ14-F1
#
_cell.length_a   1.000
_cell.length_b   1.000
_cell.length_c   1.000
_cell.angle_alpha   90.00
_cell.angle_beta   90.00
_cell.angle_gamma   90.00
#
_symmetry.space_group_name_H-M   'P 1'
#
loop_
_entity.id
_entity.type
_entity.pdbx_description
1 polymer ?
#
loop_
_entity_poly.entity_id
_entity_poly.type
_entity_poly.pdbx_seq_one_letter_code
_entity_poly.pdbx_strand_id
1 'polypeptide(L)'
;MSTNLVLPESPESVSTCNVINCRLPSCRCAGTDIPGGLSKVNTPQMILLTMDDGVTPENYQLYITYPGVWEIPLITLQCDESATTFATMLDECTNLETEESTYNMLMTNFKLHYEDNKQPFPMFGHSTWFDNASYRKDAVIRFMNDVRKFSDVYFVTAQQAIEWIKSPAGLDKKPFSCNQ
;
A
#
# COMPACT_ATOMS: atom_id res chain seq x y z
N MET A 1 0.63 9.69 -32.86
CA MET A 1 0.53 8.23 -32.77
C MET A 1 0.42 7.89 -31.29
N SER A 2 -0.75 7.47 -30.82
CA SER A 2 -0.93 7.05 -29.42
C SER A 2 -0.42 5.63 -29.28
N THR A 3 0.69 5.47 -28.56
CA THR A 3 1.12 4.17 -28.04
C THR A 3 0.16 3.81 -26.91
N ASN A 4 -0.74 2.87 -27.16
CA ASN A 4 -1.55 2.27 -26.11
C ASN A 4 -0.61 1.54 -25.15
N LEU A 5 -0.71 1.83 -23.85
CA LEU A 5 -0.13 0.99 -22.80
C LEU A 5 -0.81 -0.39 -22.89
N VAL A 6 -0.06 -1.38 -23.37
CA VAL A 6 -0.45 -2.78 -23.30
C VAL A 6 -0.09 -3.26 -21.89
N LEU A 7 -1.10 -3.50 -21.06
CA LEU A 7 -0.90 -4.22 -19.81
C LEU A 7 -0.61 -5.70 -20.16
N PRO A 8 0.39 -6.34 -19.53
CA PRO A 8 0.62 -7.76 -19.75
C PRO A 8 -0.64 -8.56 -19.37
N GLU A 9 -1.09 -9.44 -20.27
CA GLU A 9 -2.15 -10.40 -19.99
C GLU A 9 -1.66 -11.31 -18.86
N SER A 10 -2.29 -11.21 -17.69
CA SER A 10 -2.07 -12.17 -16.60
C SER A 10 -2.65 -13.53 -17.00
N PRO A 11 -1.95 -14.65 -16.76
CA PRO A 11 -2.44 -15.98 -17.12
C PRO A 11 -3.74 -16.31 -16.38
N GLU A 12 -4.62 -17.03 -17.09
CA GLU A 12 -6.00 -17.35 -16.73
C GLU A 12 -6.12 -18.08 -15.39
N SER A 13 -6.50 -17.37 -14.32
CA SER A 13 -7.47 -17.81 -13.29
C SER A 13 -7.77 -16.72 -12.24
N VAL A 14 -7.70 -15.43 -12.63
CA VAL A 14 -8.14 -14.34 -11.76
C VAL A 14 -9.66 -14.36 -11.68
N SER A 15 -10.23 -14.44 -10.48
CA SER A 15 -11.65 -14.11 -10.30
C SER A 15 -11.86 -12.68 -10.77
N THR A 16 -12.46 -12.49 -11.93
CA THR A 16 -12.67 -11.18 -12.53
C THR A 16 -13.43 -10.29 -11.56
N CYS A 17 -12.92 -9.08 -11.33
CA CYS A 17 -13.53 -8.12 -10.42
C CYS A 17 -15.02 -7.91 -10.80
N ASN A 18 -15.91 -8.08 -9.83
CA ASN A 18 -17.35 -7.94 -10.09
C ASN A 18 -17.75 -6.45 -10.12
N VAL A 19 -17.93 -5.90 -11.31
CA VAL A 19 -18.30 -4.49 -11.56
C VAL A 19 -19.71 -4.11 -11.08
N ILE A 20 -20.55 -5.08 -10.73
CA ILE A 20 -21.85 -4.82 -10.10
C ILE A 20 -21.65 -4.48 -8.63
N ASN A 21 -20.79 -5.23 -7.94
CA ASN A 21 -20.56 -5.08 -6.50
C ASN A 21 -19.44 -4.08 -6.17
N CYS A 22 -18.45 -3.92 -7.05
CA CYS A 22 -17.34 -2.99 -6.87
C CYS A 22 -17.60 -1.68 -7.62
N ARG A 23 -18.16 -0.69 -6.92
CA ARG A 23 -18.47 0.63 -7.47
C ARG A 23 -17.97 1.75 -6.56
N LEU A 24 -17.65 2.89 -7.17
CA LEU A 24 -17.27 4.10 -6.45
C LEU A 24 -18.41 4.53 -5.50
N PRO A 25 -18.09 5.11 -4.33
CA PRO A 25 -16.75 5.45 -3.84
C PRO A 25 -16.02 4.30 -3.11
N SER A 26 -16.70 3.18 -2.86
CA SER A 26 -16.19 2.12 -1.97
C SER A 26 -15.18 1.18 -2.63
N CYS A 27 -15.24 1.01 -3.94
CA CYS A 27 -14.36 0.09 -4.68
C CYS A 27 -14.26 0.49 -6.15
N ARG A 28 -13.11 0.23 -6.78
CA ARG A 28 -12.95 0.34 -8.23
C ARG A 28 -12.15 -0.85 -8.75
N CYS A 29 -12.68 -1.54 -9.75
CA CYS A 29 -11.96 -2.59 -10.46
C CYS A 29 -10.77 -2.00 -11.24
N ALA A 30 -9.70 -2.77 -11.41
CA ALA A 30 -8.65 -2.41 -12.34
C ALA A 30 -9.23 -2.23 -13.75
N GLY A 31 -8.81 -1.17 -14.45
CA GLY A 31 -9.38 -0.79 -15.74
C GLY A 31 -8.69 0.44 -16.31
N THR A 32 -8.79 0.59 -17.63
CA THR A 32 -8.24 1.70 -18.41
C THR A 32 -9.23 2.83 -18.66
N ASP A 33 -10.49 2.66 -18.23
CA ASP A 33 -11.52 3.68 -18.29
C ASP A 33 -11.21 4.84 -17.34
N ILE A 34 -11.78 6.01 -17.64
CA ILE A 34 -11.66 7.18 -16.79
C ILE A 34 -12.71 7.10 -15.68
N PRO A 35 -12.32 7.14 -14.39
CA PRO A 35 -13.27 7.13 -13.28
C PRO A 35 -14.33 8.22 -13.42
N GLY A 36 -15.60 7.86 -13.16
CA GLY A 36 -16.73 8.79 -13.25
C GLY A 36 -17.18 9.12 -14.69
N GLY A 37 -16.62 8.46 -15.71
CA GLY A 37 -17.07 8.63 -17.11
C GLY A 37 -16.71 10.00 -17.71
N LEU A 38 -15.70 10.68 -17.16
CA LEU A 38 -15.23 11.96 -17.69
C LEU A 38 -14.64 11.77 -19.10
N SER A 39 -14.81 12.78 -19.95
CA SER A 39 -14.09 12.82 -21.22
C SER A 39 -12.60 13.06 -20.98
N LYS A 40 -11.73 12.60 -21.88
CA LYS A 40 -10.28 12.84 -21.79
C LYS A 40 -9.94 14.32 -21.59
N VAL A 41 -10.66 15.22 -22.26
CA VAL A 41 -10.46 16.68 -22.18
C VAL A 41 -10.77 17.22 -20.77
N ASN A 42 -11.73 16.61 -20.07
CA ASN A 42 -12.14 17.02 -18.73
C ASN A 42 -11.46 16.20 -17.62
N THR A 43 -10.50 15.33 -17.97
CA THR A 43 -9.85 14.44 -17.01
C THR A 43 -8.48 14.97 -16.65
N PRO A 44 -8.19 15.24 -15.35
CA PRO A 44 -6.85 15.61 -14.95
C PRO A 44 -5.89 14.43 -15.12
N GLN A 45 -4.70 14.68 -15.69
CA GLN A 45 -3.60 13.74 -15.58
C GLN A 45 -2.98 13.87 -14.19
N MET A 46 -2.84 12.73 -13.51
CA MET A 46 -2.21 12.66 -12.18
C MET A 46 -0.86 11.97 -12.33
N ILE A 47 0.16 12.46 -11.62
CA ILE A 47 1.47 11.82 -11.49
C ILE A 47 1.69 11.63 -10.00
N LEU A 48 1.87 10.37 -9.57
CA LEU A 48 2.29 10.03 -8.23
C LEU A 48 3.75 9.58 -8.30
N LEU A 49 4.62 10.26 -7.56
CA LEU A 49 6.04 9.95 -7.46
C LEU A 49 6.31 9.47 -6.04
N THR A 50 7.01 8.33 -5.92
CA THR A 50 7.51 7.79 -4.65
C THR A 50 8.82 7.07 -4.92
N MET A 51 9.68 7.00 -3.91
CA MET A 51 10.96 6.30 -3.96
C MET A 51 11.04 5.28 -2.83
N ASP A 52 11.85 4.25 -3.05
CA ASP A 52 12.42 3.49 -1.95
C ASP A 52 13.44 4.33 -1.18
N ASP A 53 13.46 4.10 0.12
CA ASP A 53 14.14 5.00 1.06
C ASP A 53 13.46 6.39 1.13
N GLY A 54 13.82 7.18 2.14
CA GLY A 54 13.18 8.45 2.44
C GLY A 54 13.62 9.61 1.54
N VAL A 55 13.26 10.81 1.97
CA VAL A 55 13.81 12.05 1.40
C VAL A 55 15.26 12.20 1.88
N THR A 56 16.21 12.19 0.95
CA THR A 56 17.65 12.35 1.19
C THR A 56 18.14 13.72 0.72
N PRO A 57 19.35 14.18 1.09
CA PRO A 57 19.91 15.42 0.55
C PRO A 57 19.97 15.48 -0.98
N GLU A 58 20.09 14.33 -1.65
CA GLU A 58 20.15 14.19 -3.11
C GLU A 58 18.78 14.42 -3.76
N ASN A 59 17.69 13.97 -3.14
CA ASN A 59 16.34 14.08 -3.72
C ASN A 59 15.48 15.20 -3.08
N TYR A 60 15.89 15.77 -1.93
CA TYR A 60 15.16 16.81 -1.19
C TYR A 60 14.79 18.02 -2.06
N GLN A 61 15.67 18.37 -3.01
CA GLN A 61 15.42 19.49 -3.93
C GLN A 61 14.13 19.30 -4.74
N LEU A 62 13.73 18.06 -5.06
CA LEU A 62 12.50 17.76 -5.78
C LEU A 62 11.26 18.21 -4.98
N TYR A 63 11.23 17.90 -3.68
CA TYR A 63 10.06 18.17 -2.84
C TYR A 63 9.91 19.65 -2.49
N ILE A 64 11.01 20.41 -2.40
CA ILE A 64 10.94 21.86 -2.15
C ILE A 64 10.71 22.67 -3.42
N THR A 65 11.20 22.21 -4.58
CA THR A 65 11.02 22.94 -5.85
C THR A 65 9.61 22.78 -6.40
N TYR A 66 8.93 21.67 -6.10
CA TYR A 66 7.58 21.39 -6.58
C TYR A 66 6.58 21.32 -5.42
N PRO A 67 6.03 22.48 -4.97
CA PRO A 67 5.04 22.52 -3.89
C PRO A 67 3.86 21.59 -4.16
N GLY A 68 3.56 20.72 -3.20
CA GLY A 68 2.44 19.78 -3.28
C GLY A 68 2.85 18.33 -3.58
N VAL A 69 4.11 18.07 -3.94
CA VAL A 69 4.65 16.71 -4.00
C VAL A 69 4.83 16.16 -2.58
N TRP A 70 4.33 14.95 -2.33
CA TRP A 70 4.46 14.22 -1.06
C TRP A 70 5.19 12.91 -1.30
N GLU A 71 6.10 12.55 -0.38
CA GLU A 71 6.74 11.23 -0.37
C GLU A 71 5.97 10.29 0.56
N ILE A 72 5.62 9.12 0.05
CA ILE A 72 5.13 7.99 0.86
C ILE A 72 6.17 6.89 0.69
N PRO A 73 7.19 6.82 1.55
CA PRO A 73 8.38 6.01 1.28
C PRO A 73 8.02 4.53 1.10
N LEU A 74 8.66 3.86 0.13
CA LEU A 74 8.70 2.41 0.11
C LEU A 74 9.68 1.95 1.21
N ILE A 75 9.16 1.30 2.24
CA ILE A 75 9.97 0.83 3.36
C ILE A 75 10.63 -0.51 3.02
N THR A 76 11.85 -0.69 3.51
CA THR A 76 12.55 -1.96 3.38
C THR A 76 11.96 -2.98 4.35
N LEU A 77 11.38 -4.05 3.80
CA LEU A 77 10.87 -5.20 4.50
C LEU A 77 11.98 -6.22 4.76
N GLN A 78 12.02 -6.76 5.98
CA GLN A 78 12.80 -7.94 6.33
C GLN A 78 12.01 -9.21 5.93
N CYS A 79 12.54 -9.99 4.98
CA CYS A 79 11.85 -11.16 4.42
C CYS A 79 12.16 -12.48 5.16
N ASP A 80 13.15 -12.51 6.05
CA ASP A 80 13.53 -13.69 6.83
C ASP A 80 13.83 -13.36 8.29
N GLU A 81 13.81 -14.35 9.17
CA GLU A 81 14.09 -14.14 10.60
C GLU A 81 15.55 -13.75 10.88
N SER A 82 16.47 -14.12 9.98
CA SER A 82 17.90 -13.84 10.09
C SER A 82 18.31 -12.42 9.68
N ALA A 83 17.37 -11.61 9.18
CA ALA A 83 17.62 -10.26 8.65
C ALA A 83 18.70 -10.25 7.56
N THR A 84 18.64 -11.23 6.66
CA THR A 84 19.58 -11.40 5.53
C THR A 84 18.97 -11.08 4.18
N THR A 85 17.65 -11.22 4.07
CA THR A 85 16.88 -10.95 2.85
C THR A 85 15.97 -9.76 3.08
N PHE A 86 16.04 -8.78 2.17
CA PHE A 86 15.25 -7.56 2.24
C PHE A 86 14.58 -7.27 0.90
N ALA A 87 13.44 -6.58 0.94
CA ALA A 87 12.63 -6.21 -0.22
C ALA A 87 11.94 -4.87 0.01
N THR A 88 11.48 -4.19 -1.04
CA THR A 88 10.66 -2.97 -0.90
C THR A 88 9.19 -3.22 -1.26
N MET A 89 8.91 -4.36 -1.90
CA MET A 89 7.56 -4.83 -2.22
C MET A 89 7.30 -6.21 -1.61
N LEU A 90 6.06 -6.47 -1.20
CA LEU A 90 5.65 -7.76 -0.61
C LEU A 90 5.96 -8.97 -1.50
N ASP A 91 5.84 -8.79 -2.81
CA ASP A 91 6.05 -9.84 -3.81
C ASP A 91 7.52 -10.14 -4.14
N GLU A 92 8.44 -9.32 -3.66
CA GLU A 92 9.89 -9.54 -3.79
C GLU A 92 10.45 -10.44 -2.68
N CYS A 93 9.72 -10.62 -1.57
CA CYS A 93 10.04 -11.64 -0.56
C CYS A 93 9.69 -13.05 -1.10
N THR A 94 10.62 -13.61 -1.87
CA THR A 94 10.42 -14.87 -2.63
C THR A 94 10.56 -16.15 -1.78
N ASN A 95 11.14 -16.06 -0.58
CA ASN A 95 11.41 -17.16 0.33
C ASN A 95 10.22 -17.57 1.22
N LEU A 96 9.00 -17.09 0.92
CA LEU A 96 7.80 -17.29 1.74
C LEU A 96 6.87 -18.36 1.13
N GLU A 97 6.99 -19.59 1.62
CA GLU A 97 6.32 -20.78 1.04
C GLU A 97 5.07 -21.23 1.80
N THR A 98 4.75 -20.61 2.95
CA THR A 98 3.61 -21.01 3.80
C THR A 98 2.84 -19.82 4.38
N GLU A 99 1.58 -20.02 4.77
CA GLU A 99 0.79 -19.01 5.52
C GLU A 99 1.55 -18.50 6.74
N GLU A 100 2.15 -19.41 7.52
CA GLU A 100 2.89 -19.08 8.73
C GLU A 100 4.11 -18.22 8.43
N SER A 101 4.93 -18.58 7.43
CA SER A 101 6.09 -17.78 7.03
C SER A 101 5.69 -16.38 6.55
N THR A 102 4.61 -16.26 5.76
CA THR A 102 4.09 -14.97 5.30
C THR A 102 3.54 -14.14 6.46
N TYR A 103 2.77 -14.75 7.36
CA TYR A 103 2.24 -14.07 8.55
C TYR A 103 3.37 -13.59 9.46
N ASN A 104 4.40 -14.42 9.69
CA ASN A 104 5.55 -14.06 10.50
C ASN A 104 6.32 -12.90 9.89
N MET A 105 6.55 -12.89 8.57
CA MET A 105 7.16 -11.76 7.87
C MET A 105 6.34 -10.46 8.09
N LEU A 106 5.02 -10.50 7.92
CA LEU A 106 4.16 -9.33 8.12
C LEU A 106 4.20 -8.82 9.56
N MET A 107 4.09 -9.73 10.53
CA MET A 107 4.08 -9.40 11.95
C MET A 107 5.45 -8.88 12.43
N THR A 108 6.55 -9.47 11.94
CA THR A 108 7.91 -9.00 12.24
C THR A 108 8.09 -7.56 11.76
N ASN A 109 7.75 -7.26 10.51
CA ASN A 109 7.89 -5.90 9.98
C ASN A 109 6.94 -4.91 10.67
N PHE A 110 5.71 -5.30 10.99
CA PHE A 110 4.83 -4.46 11.81
C PHE A 110 5.44 -4.15 13.17
N LYS A 111 6.03 -5.13 13.86
CA LYS A 111 6.66 -4.93 15.18
C LYS A 111 7.89 -4.03 15.13
N LEU A 112 8.72 -4.14 14.09
CA LEU A 112 9.85 -3.23 13.87
C LEU A 112 9.41 -1.76 13.84
N HIS A 113 8.20 -1.48 13.36
CA HIS A 113 7.61 -0.14 13.40
C HIS A 113 6.92 0.15 14.73
N TYR A 114 6.08 -0.78 15.19
CA TYR A 114 5.20 -0.59 16.33
C TYR A 114 5.95 -0.47 17.67
N GLU A 115 7.07 -1.18 17.82
CA GLU A 115 7.87 -1.22 19.05
C GLU A 115 9.01 -0.17 19.07
N ASP A 116 9.35 0.42 17.93
CA ASP A 116 10.27 1.57 17.82
C ASP A 116 9.50 2.91 17.95
N ASN A 117 9.61 3.81 16.98
CA ASN A 117 9.04 5.15 17.04
C ASN A 117 7.65 5.25 16.39
N LYS A 118 7.03 4.12 16.02
CA LYS A 118 5.71 4.05 15.37
C LYS A 118 5.63 4.85 14.08
N GLN A 119 6.73 4.88 13.32
CA GLN A 119 6.72 5.40 11.96
C GLN A 119 5.72 4.59 11.10
N PRO A 120 5.01 5.23 10.15
CA PRO A 120 4.03 4.55 9.32
C PRO A 120 4.58 3.26 8.69
N PHE A 121 3.76 2.20 8.67
CA PHE A 121 4.08 0.91 8.06
C PHE A 121 3.26 0.73 6.77
N PRO A 122 3.70 1.30 5.63
CA PRO A 122 3.00 1.09 4.37
C PRO A 122 3.33 -0.30 3.80
N MET A 123 2.32 -0.95 3.22
CA MET A 123 2.46 -2.25 2.57
C MET A 123 2.21 -2.09 1.07
N PHE A 124 3.24 -2.28 0.25
CA PHE A 124 3.17 -2.18 -1.20
C PHE A 124 3.41 -3.54 -1.84
N GLY A 125 2.69 -3.85 -2.92
CA GLY A 125 2.81 -5.12 -3.62
C GLY A 125 1.84 -5.23 -4.79
N HIS A 126 2.06 -6.21 -5.66
CA HIS A 126 1.18 -6.48 -6.79
C HIS A 126 0.01 -7.39 -6.41
N SER A 127 -1.18 -7.16 -7.00
CA SER A 127 -2.35 -8.01 -6.74
C SER A 127 -2.13 -9.47 -7.13
N THR A 128 -1.30 -9.70 -8.16
CA THR A 128 -0.90 -11.04 -8.64
C THR A 128 -0.14 -11.86 -7.60
N TRP A 129 0.39 -11.21 -6.56
CA TRP A 129 1.00 -11.90 -5.42
C TRP A 129 0.03 -12.87 -4.74
N PHE A 130 -1.25 -12.50 -4.65
CA PHE A 130 -2.31 -13.34 -4.08
C PHE A 130 -2.75 -14.46 -5.02
N ASP A 131 -2.70 -14.23 -6.33
CA ASP A 131 -3.14 -15.22 -7.33
C ASP A 131 -2.22 -16.44 -7.37
N ASN A 132 -0.93 -16.24 -7.12
CA ASN A 132 0.08 -17.30 -7.18
C ASN A 132 0.05 -18.25 -5.96
N ALA A 133 -0.60 -17.86 -4.86
CA ALA A 133 -0.66 -18.66 -3.64
C ALA A 133 -1.76 -18.17 -2.67
N SER A 134 -2.81 -18.99 -2.49
CA SER A 134 -3.93 -18.65 -1.60
C SER A 134 -3.53 -18.39 -0.14
N TYR A 135 -2.50 -19.10 0.35
CA TYR A 135 -2.01 -18.94 1.73
C TYR A 135 -1.53 -17.51 2.05
N ARG A 136 -1.11 -16.74 1.05
CA ARG A 136 -0.68 -15.33 1.24
C ARG A 136 -1.85 -14.44 1.61
N LYS A 137 -3.02 -14.69 1.00
CA LYS A 137 -4.26 -13.98 1.33
C LYS A 137 -4.70 -14.32 2.74
N ASP A 138 -4.66 -15.59 3.11
CA ASP A 138 -5.03 -16.05 4.46
C ASP A 138 -4.10 -15.44 5.53
N ALA A 139 -2.79 -15.39 5.25
CA ALA A 139 -1.79 -14.74 6.10
C ALA A 139 -2.05 -13.23 6.29
N VAL A 140 -2.37 -12.50 5.22
CA VAL A 140 -2.73 -11.07 5.30
C VAL A 140 -4.00 -10.85 6.11
N ILE A 141 -5.04 -11.67 5.88
CA ILE A 141 -6.29 -11.59 6.65
C ILE A 141 -6.02 -11.85 8.13
N ARG A 142 -5.23 -12.87 8.45
CA ARG A 142 -4.83 -13.19 9.82
C ARG A 142 -4.06 -12.03 10.46
N PHE A 143 -3.05 -11.50 9.78
CA PHE A 143 -2.28 -10.34 10.22
C PHE A 143 -3.21 -9.15 10.53
N MET A 144 -4.09 -8.77 9.59
CA MET A 144 -5.01 -7.65 9.77
C MET A 144 -5.96 -7.87 10.95
N ASN A 145 -6.44 -9.09 11.15
CA ASN A 145 -7.30 -9.46 12.27
C ASN A 145 -6.59 -9.41 13.63
N ASP A 146 -5.29 -9.63 13.67
CA ASP A 146 -4.50 -9.56 14.89
C ASP A 146 -4.11 -8.12 15.22
N VAL A 147 -3.60 -7.34 14.26
CA VAL A 147 -3.19 -5.95 14.52
C VAL A 147 -4.36 -5.01 14.81
N ARG A 148 -5.57 -5.28 14.29
CA ARG A 148 -6.78 -4.51 14.63
C ARG A 148 -7.23 -4.67 16.09
N LYS A 149 -6.68 -5.64 16.83
CA LYS A 149 -6.97 -5.82 18.27
C LYS A 149 -6.25 -4.76 19.11
N PHE A 150 -5.23 -4.12 18.57
CA PHE A 150 -4.51 -3.03 19.19
C PHE A 150 -5.34 -1.76 19.06
N SER A 151 -5.66 -1.11 20.18
CA SER A 151 -6.56 0.06 20.23
C SER A 151 -5.98 1.31 19.58
N ASP A 152 -4.69 1.31 19.29
CA ASP A 152 -3.91 2.41 18.73
C ASP A 152 -3.37 2.12 17.32
N VAL A 153 -3.88 1.08 16.65
CA VAL A 153 -3.57 0.74 15.25
C VAL A 153 -4.75 1.10 14.34
N TYR A 154 -4.46 1.78 13.25
CA TYR A 154 -5.45 2.26 12.28
C TYR A 154 -5.06 1.88 10.86
N PHE A 155 -6.01 1.31 10.10
CA PHE A 155 -5.88 1.18 8.65
C PHE A 155 -6.39 2.47 8.00
N VAL A 156 -5.53 3.14 7.25
CA VAL A 156 -5.79 4.47 6.68
C VAL A 156 -5.45 4.51 5.19
N THR A 157 -6.05 5.43 4.46
CA THR A 157 -5.65 5.74 3.08
C THR A 157 -4.38 6.60 3.07
N ALA A 158 -3.69 6.64 1.92
CA ALA A 158 -2.58 7.57 1.68
C ALA A 158 -2.98 9.03 1.96
N GLN A 159 -4.21 9.42 1.59
CA GLN A 159 -4.74 10.75 1.86
C GLN A 159 -4.85 11.02 3.36
N GLN A 160 -5.46 10.11 4.13
CA GLN A 160 -5.61 10.25 5.58
C GLN A 160 -4.25 10.32 6.28
N ALA A 161 -3.27 9.52 5.85
CA ALA A 161 -1.92 9.57 6.37
C ALA A 161 -1.26 10.93 6.11
N ILE A 162 -1.34 11.46 4.88
CA ILE A 162 -0.80 12.78 4.53
C ILE A 162 -1.52 13.89 5.32
N GLU A 163 -2.84 13.82 5.49
CA GLU A 163 -3.61 14.78 6.28
C GLU A 163 -3.17 14.79 7.75
N TRP A 164 -2.93 13.62 8.35
CA TRP A 164 -2.39 13.51 9.70
C TRP A 164 -0.96 14.04 9.81
N ILE A 165 -0.09 13.77 8.83
CA ILE A 165 1.28 14.32 8.80
C ILE A 165 1.25 15.85 8.75
N LYS A 166 0.32 16.44 7.98
CA LYS A 166 0.13 17.89 7.89
C LYS A 166 -0.37 18.51 9.20
N SER A 167 -1.13 17.77 10.00
CA SER A 167 -1.67 18.23 11.28
C SER A 167 -1.72 17.10 12.31
N PRO A 168 -0.58 16.77 12.96
CA PRO A 168 -0.49 15.61 13.83
C PRO A 168 -1.44 15.71 15.03
N ALA A 169 -2.19 14.64 15.26
CA ALA A 169 -3.10 14.49 16.39
C ALA A 169 -2.80 13.22 17.18
N GLY A 170 -2.69 13.36 18.50
CA GLY A 170 -2.49 12.24 19.42
C GLY A 170 -3.75 11.39 19.60
N LEU A 171 -3.60 10.22 20.22
CA LEU A 171 -4.69 9.26 20.46
C LEU A 171 -5.84 9.85 21.29
N ASP A 172 -5.54 10.82 22.17
CA ASP A 172 -6.53 11.58 22.95
C ASP A 172 -7.56 12.30 22.07
N LYS A 173 -7.16 12.69 20.86
CA LYS A 173 -8.00 13.38 19.88
C LYS A 173 -8.68 12.45 18.88
N LYS A 174 -8.49 11.13 18.99
CA LYS A 174 -9.05 10.10 18.08
C LYS A 174 -8.78 10.44 16.60
N PRO A 175 -7.50 10.43 16.17
CA PRO A 175 -7.03 11.05 14.93
C PRO A 175 -7.68 10.49 13.65
N PHE A 176 -8.14 9.24 13.69
CA PHE A 176 -8.77 8.56 12.55
C PHE A 176 -10.16 8.03 12.92
N SER A 177 -10.89 8.75 13.77
CA SER A 177 -12.27 8.39 14.09
C SER A 177 -13.11 8.36 12.81
N CYS A 178 -13.84 7.26 12.60
CA CYS A 178 -14.84 7.20 11.55
C CYS A 178 -15.91 8.26 11.88
N ASN A 179 -16.12 9.23 11.00
CA ASN A 179 -17.42 9.88 10.91
C ASN A 179 -18.39 8.79 10.45
N GLN A 180 -19.02 8.10 11.40
CA GLN A 180 -20.17 7.25 11.12
C GLN A 180 -21.36 8.12 10.73
#